data_AF-A0A497RD43-F1
#
_entry.id   AF-A0A497RD43-F1
#
_cell.length_a   1.000
_cell.length_b   1.000
_cell.length_c   1.000
_cell.angle_alpha   90.00
_cell.angle_beta   90.00
_cell.angle_gamma   90.00
#
_symmetry.space_group_name_H-M   'P 1'
#
loop_
_entity.id
_entity.type
_entity.pdbx_description
1 polymer ?
#
loop_
_entity_poly.entity_id
_entity_poly.type
_entity_poly.pdbx_seq_one_letter_code
_entity_poly.pdbx_strand_id
1 'polypeptide(L)'
;MPYGYRRITAELRNRGYKVNHKKVLRLMGEDNLLCIKKTFKITTNSNHKYRKYPNLLKDLEVNRINQVWAADITYIRLLREYVYLAVILMFSAESALAGN
;
A
#
# COMPACT_ATOMS: atom_id res chain seq x y z
N MET A 1 1.52 3.11 -7.51
CA MET A 1 2.65 2.42 -8.20
C MET A 1 3.60 3.48 -8.75
N PRO A 2 4.82 3.61 -8.24
CA PRO A 2 5.76 4.63 -8.71
C PRO A 2 6.17 4.36 -10.18
N TYR A 3 6.27 5.42 -10.98
CA TYR A 3 6.71 5.34 -12.37
C TYR A 3 8.24 5.13 -12.42
N GLY A 4 8.68 3.92 -12.74
CA GLY A 4 10.10 3.61 -12.92
C GLY A 4 10.64 3.96 -14.32
N TYR A 5 11.97 4.01 -14.46
CA TYR A 5 12.67 4.35 -15.71
C TYR A 5 12.22 3.54 -16.93
N ARG A 6 11.76 2.29 -16.73
CA ARG A 6 11.21 1.44 -17.81
C ARG A 6 9.92 2.03 -18.40
N ARG A 7 8.99 2.48 -17.54
CA ARG A 7 7.73 3.11 -17.98
C ARG A 7 8.00 4.45 -18.64
N ILE A 8 8.92 5.24 -18.09
CA ILE A 8 9.33 6.52 -18.67
C ILE A 8 10.00 6.32 -20.03
N THR A 9 10.85 5.29 -20.19
CA THR A 9 11.46 4.96 -21.48
C THR A 9 10.41 4.58 -22.53
N ALA A 10 9.40 3.79 -22.15
CA ALA A 10 8.31 3.41 -23.05
C ALA A 10 7.48 4.64 -23.47
N GLU A 11 7.15 5.51 -22.53
CA GLU A 11 6.40 6.75 -22.79
C GLU A 11 7.17 7.70 -23.71
N LEU A 12 8.47 7.90 -23.48
CA LEU A 12 9.32 8.73 -24.34
C LEU A 12 9.40 8.17 -25.76
N ARG A 13 9.44 6.84 -25.92
CA ARG A 13 9.39 6.20 -27.23
C ARG A 13 8.04 6.37 -27.92
N ASN A 14 6.93 6.26 -27.18
CA ASN A 14 5.59 6.53 -27.71
C ASN A 14 5.44 7.98 -28.21
N ARG A 15 6.15 8.92 -27.58
CA ARG A 15 6.23 10.33 -28.02
C ARG A 15 7.22 10.56 -29.17
N GLY A 16 7.82 9.51 -29.73
CA GLY A 16 8.73 9.60 -30.87
C GLY A 16 10.21 9.82 -30.52
N TYR A 17 10.58 9.90 -29.23
CA TYR A 17 11.98 10.06 -28.85
C TYR A 17 12.73 8.72 -28.94
N LYS A 18 13.80 8.68 -29.74
CA LYS A 18 14.76 7.56 -29.75
C LYS A 18 15.69 7.63 -28.53
N VAL A 19 15.18 7.17 -27.38
CA VAL A 19 15.94 7.11 -26.13
C VAL A 19 16.29 5.69 -25.70
N ASN A 20 17.50 5.54 -25.18
CA ASN A 20 17.96 4.31 -24.54
C ASN A 20 17.58 4.33 -23.05
N HIS A 21 17.12 3.20 -22.52
CA HIS A 21 16.79 3.03 -21.10
C HIS A 21 17.95 3.36 -20.17
N LYS A 22 19.21 3.16 -20.60
CA LYS A 22 20.41 3.56 -19.84
C LYS A 22 20.50 5.08 -19.66
N LYS A 23 20.15 5.86 -20.70
CA LYS A 23 20.15 7.32 -20.64
C LYS A 23 19.06 7.83 -19.69
N VAL A 24 17.87 7.25 -19.79
CA VAL A 24 16.74 7.58 -18.89
C VAL A 24 17.09 7.25 -17.45
N LEU A 25 17.69 6.08 -17.18
CA LEU A 25 18.11 5.70 -15.84
C LEU A 25 19.16 6.65 -15.25
N ARG A 26 20.16 7.06 -16.05
CA ARG A 26 21.19 8.02 -15.62
C ARG A 26 20.58 9.37 -15.24
N LEU A 27 19.75 9.94 -16.12
CA LEU A 27 19.10 11.23 -15.88
C LEU A 27 18.17 11.18 -14.66
N MET A 28 17.38 10.13 -14.52
CA MET A 28 16.55 9.96 -13.32
C MET A 28 17.37 9.80 -12.04
N GLY A 29 18.59 9.25 -12.12
CA GLY A 29 19.51 9.16 -11.00
C GLY A 29 20.11 10.51 -10.64
N GLU A 30 20.53 11.30 -11.64
CA GLU A 30 21.08 12.65 -11.48
C GLU A 30 20.04 13.61 -10.88
N ASP A 31 18.78 13.52 -11.32
CA ASP A 31 17.68 14.37 -10.85
C ASP A 31 16.98 13.84 -9.59
N ASN A 32 17.52 12.80 -8.94
CA ASN A 32 16.95 12.16 -7.75
C ASN A 32 15.48 11.70 -7.91
N LEU A 33 15.09 11.31 -9.14
CA LEU A 33 13.76 10.83 -9.52
C LEU A 33 13.62 9.30 -9.38
N LEU A 34 14.65 8.63 -8.86
CA LEU A 34 14.59 7.19 -8.60
C LEU A 34 13.74 6.93 -7.36
N CYS A 35 12.71 6.11 -7.53
CA CYS A 35 11.93 5.64 -6.40
C CYS A 35 12.80 4.81 -5.46
N ILE A 36 13.06 5.31 -4.26
CA ILE A 36 13.60 4.52 -3.17
C ILE A 36 12.50 3.58 -2.69
N LYS A 37 12.57 2.32 -3.09
CA LYS A 37 11.63 1.31 -2.59
C LYS A 37 11.95 1.08 -1.12
N LYS A 38 11.04 1.45 -0.22
CA LYS A 38 11.12 1.03 1.18
C LYS A 38 11.07 -0.50 1.22
N THR A 39 12.10 -1.12 1.79
CA THR A 39 12.11 -2.55 2.05
C THR A 39 11.16 -2.82 3.20
N PHE A 40 10.00 -3.42 2.91
CA PHE A 40 9.09 -3.87 3.95
C PHE A 40 9.63 -5.18 4.52
N LYS A 41 9.77 -5.24 5.84
CA LYS A 41 10.05 -6.51 6.52
C LYS A 41 8.78 -7.35 6.45
N ILE A 42 8.85 -8.51 5.83
CA ILE A 42 7.74 -9.46 5.81
C ILE A 42 7.59 -10.00 7.24
N THR A 43 6.57 -9.53 7.95
CA THR A 43 6.28 -9.95 9.32
C THR A 43 5.39 -11.20 9.38
N THR A 44 4.68 -11.50 8.29
CA THR A 44 3.71 -12.60 8.22
C THR A 44 4.24 -13.75 7.37
N ASN A 45 4.45 -14.92 8.00
CA ASN A 45 4.67 -16.16 7.27
C ASN A 45 3.32 -16.89 7.08
N SER A 46 2.61 -16.61 5.99
CA SER A 46 1.34 -17.28 5.68
C SER A 46 1.50 -18.74 5.25
N ASN A 47 2.74 -19.20 5.01
CA ASN A 47 3.08 -20.58 4.71
C ASN A 47 3.55 -21.32 5.97
N HIS A 48 2.62 -21.49 6.91
CA HIS A 48 2.85 -22.23 8.15
C HIS A 48 1.87 -23.40 8.27
N LYS A 49 2.22 -24.38 9.10
CA LYS A 49 1.36 -25.56 9.37
C LYS A 49 0.20 -25.28 10.34
N TYR A 50 0.15 -24.09 10.95
CA TYR A 50 -0.95 -23.75 11.87
C TYR A 50 -2.29 -23.60 11.16
N ARG A 51 -3.37 -23.81 11.92
CA ARG A 51 -4.75 -23.69 11.45
C ARG A 51 -5.00 -22.28 10.90
N LYS A 52 -5.51 -22.21 9.68
CA LYS A 52 -5.96 -20.97 9.04
C LYS A 52 -7.45 -20.80 9.36
N TYR A 53 -7.82 -19.68 9.96
CA TYR A 53 -9.21 -19.35 10.22
C TYR A 53 -9.85 -18.75 8.97
N PRO A 54 -11.10 -19.09 8.64
CA PRO A 54 -11.80 -18.50 7.51
C PRO A 54 -12.04 -17.00 7.75
N ASN A 55 -11.98 -16.20 6.68
CA ASN A 55 -12.34 -14.79 6.76
C ASN A 55 -13.87 -14.66 6.82
N LEU A 56 -14.39 -14.47 8.04
CA LEU A 56 -15.83 -14.33 8.31
C LEU A 56 -16.44 -13.04 7.73
N LEU A 57 -15.62 -12.08 7.31
CA LEU A 57 -16.07 -10.81 6.74
C LEU A 57 -16.40 -10.91 5.25
N LYS A 58 -16.04 -12.02 4.57
CA LYS A 58 -16.12 -12.11 3.11
C LYS A 58 -17.55 -11.99 2.58
N ASP A 59 -18.52 -12.57 3.29
CA ASP A 59 -19.93 -12.64 2.89
C ASP A 59 -20.84 -11.89 3.88
N LEU A 60 -20.26 -11.02 4.73
CA LEU A 60 -20.99 -10.27 5.75
C LEU A 60 -21.41 -8.90 5.22
N GLU A 61 -22.72 -8.65 5.17
CA GLU A 61 -23.26 -7.31 4.95
C GLU A 61 -23.23 -6.50 6.25
N VAL A 62 -22.55 -5.35 6.23
CA VAL A 62 -22.46 -4.44 7.37
C VAL A 62 -23.63 -3.48 7.30
N ASN A 63 -24.59 -3.60 8.22
CA ASN A 63 -25.85 -2.85 8.23
C ASN A 63 -26.02 -1.97 9.48
N ARG A 64 -25.14 -2.08 10.48
CA ARG A 64 -25.19 -1.31 11.73
C ARG A 64 -23.78 -0.94 12.19
N ILE A 65 -23.70 0.11 12.99
CA ILE A 65 -22.49 0.46 13.74
C ILE A 65 -22.09 -0.70 14.66
N ASN A 66 -20.81 -0.74 15.04
CA ASN A 66 -20.21 -1.76 15.92
C ASN A 66 -20.20 -3.21 15.40
N GLN A 67 -20.46 -3.48 14.12
CA GLN A 67 -20.43 -4.84 13.57
C GLN A 67 -19.04 -5.28 13.10
N VAL A 68 -18.26 -4.38 12.51
CA VAL A 68 -16.94 -4.70 11.96
C VAL A 68 -15.94 -3.63 12.37
N TRP A 69 -14.83 -4.10 12.94
CA TRP A 69 -13.76 -3.27 13.47
C TRP A 69 -12.46 -3.68 12.76
N ALA A 70 -11.74 -2.73 12.20
CA ALA A 70 -10.37 -2.93 11.75
C ALA A 70 -9.43 -2.43 12.85
N ALA A 71 -8.43 -3.26 13.18
CA ALA A 71 -7.34 -2.86 14.05
C ALA A 71 -6.03 -3.09 13.32
N ASP A 72 -5.13 -2.10 13.42
CA ASP A 72 -3.77 -2.23 12.92
C ASP A 72 -2.78 -1.73 13.98
N ILE A 73 -1.60 -2.37 14.00
CA ILE A 73 -0.47 -1.92 14.81
C ILE A 73 0.68 -1.63 13.87
N THR A 74 1.05 -0.36 13.79
CA THR A 74 2.15 0.10 12.95
C THR A 74 3.35 0.51 13.80
N TYR A 75 4.54 0.18 13.30
CA TYR A 75 5.82 0.55 13.90
C TYR A 75 6.38 1.81 13.27
N ILE A 76 6.61 2.85 14.08
CA ILE A 76 7.14 4.13 13.62
C ILE A 76 8.57 4.29 14.11
N ARG A 77 9.50 4.38 13.14
CA ARG A 77 10.91 4.67 13.38
C ARG A 77 11.08 6.16 13.69
N LEU A 78 11.47 6.49 14.92
CA LEU A 78 12.00 7.82 15.25
C LEU A 78 13.53 7.80 15.14
N LEU A 79 14.17 8.97 15.22
CA LEU A 79 15.63 9.10 15.07
C LEU A 79 16.40 8.28 16.13
N ARG A 80 15.93 8.31 17.38
CA ARG A 80 16.61 7.68 18.53
C ARG A 80 15.89 6.48 19.12
N GLU A 81 14.60 6.34 18.82
CA GLU A 81 13.75 5.32 19.43
C GLU A 81 12.67 4.84 18.46
N TYR A 82 11.79 4.01 18.97
CA TYR A 82 10.68 3.45 18.22
C TYR A 82 9.41 3.53 19.03
N VAL A 83 8.32 3.88 18.36
CA VAL A 83 6.99 3.92 18.97
C VAL A 83 6.05 3.01 18.19
N TYR A 84 5.10 2.43 18.92
CA TYR A 84 4.03 1.63 18.36
C TYR A 84 2.75 2.46 18.31
N LEU A 85 2.16 2.56 17.12
CA LEU A 85 0.86 3.18 16.93
C LEU A 85 -0.18 2.06 16.77
N ALA A 86 -1.11 1.99 17.72
CA ALA A 86 -2.30 1.15 17.61
C ALA A 86 -3.47 2.01 17.12
N VAL A 87 -4.14 1.56 16.06
CA VAL A 87 -5.32 2.21 15.49
C VAL A 87 -6.47 1.22 15.49
N ILE A 88 -7.65 1.68 15.93
CA ILE A 88 -8.90 0.94 15.85
C ILE A 88 -9.89 1.80 15.08
N LEU A 89 -10.44 1.25 14.00
CA LEU A 89 -11.43 1.87 13.14
C LEU A 89 -12.70 1.01 13.13
N MET A 90 -13.85 1.67 13.18
CA MET A 90 -15.15 1.03 13.02
C MET A 90 -15.67 1.25 11.60
N PHE A 91 -16.18 0.20 10.98
CA PHE A 91 -16.93 0.32 9.72
C PHE A 91 -18.41 0.61 10.00
N SER A 92 -19.00 1.55 9.26
CA SER A 92 -20.43 1.82 9.25
C SER A 92 -20.97 1.84 7.82
N ALA A 93 -22.20 1.36 7.62
CA ALA A 93 -22.90 1.45 6.34
C ALA A 93 -23.43 2.87 6.12
N GLU A 94 -23.19 3.46 4.94
CA GLU A 94 -23.65 4.82 4.57
C GLU A 94 -25.07 4.81 3.96
N SER A 95 -25.97 3.95 4.45
CA SER A 95 -27.33 3.80 3.92
C SER A 95 -28.45 4.16 4.91
N ALA A 96 -28.13 4.82 6.03
CA ALA A 96 -29.12 5.19 7.05
C ALA A 96 -29.47 6.68 7.14
N LEU A 97 -28.95 7.56 6.26
CA LEU A 97 -29.22 9.02 6.33
C LEU A 97 -29.90 9.62 5.08
N ALA A 98 -30.36 8.80 4.13
CA ALA A 98 -31.19 9.27 3.01
C ALA A 98 -32.63 8.75 3.16
N GLY A 99 -33.39 9.37 4.05
CA GLY A 99 -34.80 9.09 4.25
C GLY A 99 -35.44 10.12 5.17
N ASN A 100 -35.81 11.26 4.59
CA ASN A 100 -36.86 12.15 5.12
C ASN A 100 -38.21 11.45 5.02
#